data_AF-A0A2T6IMS3-F1
#
_entry.id   AF-A0A2T6IMS3-F1
#
_cell.length_a   1.000
_cell.length_b   1.000
_cell.length_c   1.000
_cell.angle_alpha   90.00
_cell.angle_beta   90.00
_cell.angle_gamma   90.00
#
_symmetry.space_group_name_H-M   'P 1'
#
loop_
_entity.id
_entity.type
_entity.pdbx_description
1 polymer ?
#
loop_
_entity_poly.entity_id
_entity_poly.type
_entity_poly.pdbx_seq_one_letter_code
_entity_poly.pdbx_strand_id
1 'polypeptide(L)'
;MGEVSAGTVFYVSVYVSPTATPSEKILFFSQIHKLLLEGRTGDALDLLSANFGADDPRRAAELGALHNLAGWVEFSRLQFAPAFRHFSYAGVDVLRIISFWSADLPKWWKTPSVYSEENSSQSSSTRLDRALVPPVQEVSRFIRDRTAQTKAGDGGQQGEAKHQVLLELANSSMATFLSKERTSLLLGRPERVDWDALREVANAAASAGAVARAAETKEELLSLLLTLVDTLLFLLMVEGDDERWKGLLLGSQQPLTCSVEDCREFLLSIDRPDALAVMLS
;
A
#
# COMPACT_ATOMS: atom_id res chain seq x y z
N MET A 1 11.38 -15.56 -47.20
CA MET A 1 12.10 -14.78 -46.18
C MET A 1 11.89 -13.32 -46.50
N GLY A 2 10.95 -12.68 -45.82
CA GLY A 2 10.73 -11.23 -45.89
C GLY A 2 10.74 -10.74 -44.46
N GLU A 3 11.71 -9.91 -44.13
CA GLU A 3 11.94 -9.36 -42.80
C GLU A 3 10.73 -8.53 -42.34
N VAL A 4 10.22 -8.87 -41.16
CA VAL A 4 9.21 -8.07 -40.46
C VAL A 4 9.95 -6.90 -39.82
N SER A 5 9.84 -5.72 -40.42
CA SER A 5 10.36 -4.47 -39.87
C SER A 5 9.68 -4.19 -38.53
N ALA A 6 10.49 -4.09 -37.47
CA ALA A 6 10.07 -3.73 -36.13
C ALA A 6 9.46 -2.33 -36.15
N GLY A 7 8.19 -2.23 -35.75
CA GLY A 7 7.47 -0.97 -35.62
C GLY A 7 8.15 -0.08 -34.58
N THR A 8 8.80 0.99 -35.05
CA THR A 8 9.25 2.11 -34.21
C THR A 8 8.01 2.78 -33.62
N VAL A 9 7.81 2.62 -32.31
CA VAL A 9 6.83 3.41 -31.56
C VAL A 9 7.39 4.82 -31.42
N PHE A 10 6.88 5.76 -32.21
CA PHE A 10 7.20 7.18 -32.06
C PHE A 10 6.58 7.69 -30.77
N TYR A 11 7.43 7.97 -29.78
CA TYR A 11 7.06 8.80 -28.65
C TYR A 11 7.06 10.25 -29.09
N VAL A 12 5.86 10.83 -29.20
CA VAL A 12 5.74 12.29 -29.24
C VAL A 12 6.06 12.78 -27.83
N SER A 13 7.28 13.26 -27.61
CA SER A 13 7.65 13.96 -26.38
C SER A 13 6.85 15.26 -26.32
N VAL A 14 5.73 15.23 -25.61
CA VAL A 14 4.99 16.45 -25.24
C VAL A 14 5.79 17.09 -24.12
N TYR A 15 6.51 18.17 -24.42
CA TYR A 15 7.25 18.96 -23.42
C TYR A 15 6.25 19.87 -22.69
N VAL A 16 5.97 19.59 -21.42
CA VAL A 16 5.05 20.39 -20.61
C VAL A 16 5.81 21.58 -20.01
N SER A 17 5.90 22.67 -20.78
CA SER A 17 6.37 23.97 -20.27
C SER A 17 5.59 24.40 -19.02
N PRO A 18 6.16 25.24 -18.12
CA PRO A 18 5.39 25.93 -17.08
C PRO A 18 4.19 26.73 -17.64
N THR A 19 4.28 27.15 -18.91
CA THR A 19 3.23 27.83 -19.68
C THR A 19 2.34 26.87 -20.49
N ALA A 20 2.49 25.56 -20.31
CA ALA A 20 1.73 24.55 -21.05
C ALA A 20 0.23 24.74 -20.85
N THR A 21 -0.48 24.66 -21.97
CA THR A 21 -1.93 24.70 -22.00
C THR A 21 -2.52 23.53 -21.20
N PRO A 22 -3.72 23.68 -20.62
CA PRO A 22 -4.40 22.59 -19.92
C PRO A 22 -4.48 21.30 -20.75
N SER A 23 -4.62 21.41 -22.07
CA SER A 23 -4.63 20.28 -23.01
C SER A 23 -3.32 19.49 -23.05
N GLU A 24 -2.16 20.16 -23.03
CA GLU A 24 -0.85 19.50 -23.07
C GLU A 24 -0.56 18.74 -21.77
N LYS A 25 -0.98 19.28 -20.63
CA LYS A 25 -0.90 18.61 -19.32
C LYS A 25 -1.74 17.33 -19.30
N ILE A 26 -2.97 17.40 -19.81
CA ILE A 26 -3.87 16.23 -19.90
C ILE A 26 -3.27 15.13 -20.77
N LEU A 27 -2.67 15.48 -21.91
CA LEU A 27 -2.01 14.52 -22.80
C LEU A 27 -0.80 13.84 -22.15
N PHE A 28 0.04 14.59 -21.43
CA PHE A 28 1.17 14.04 -20.70
C PHE A 28 0.74 12.98 -19.67
N PHE A 29 -0.19 13.32 -18.77
CA PHE A 29 -0.64 12.39 -17.74
C PHE A 29 -1.36 11.16 -18.34
N SER A 30 -2.17 11.36 -19.39
CA SER A 30 -2.78 10.25 -20.14
C SER A 30 -1.73 9.28 -20.70
N GLN A 31 -0.63 9.80 -21.25
CA GLN A 31 0.45 8.98 -21.78
C GLN A 31 1.19 8.21 -20.68
N ILE A 32 1.47 8.84 -19.53
CA ILE A 32 2.05 8.16 -18.36
C ILE A 32 1.16 6.99 -17.93
N HIS A 33 -0.15 7.20 -17.82
CA HIS A 33 -1.08 6.16 -17.38
C HIS A 33 -1.13 5.00 -18.35
N LYS A 34 -1.14 5.29 -19.66
CA LYS A 34 -1.06 4.26 -20.69
C LYS A 34 0.20 3.41 -20.54
N LEU A 35 1.36 4.04 -20.34
CA LEU A 35 2.63 3.32 -20.18
C LEU A 35 2.63 2.44 -18.93
N LEU A 36 2.11 2.93 -17.81
CA LEU A 36 1.97 2.14 -16.59
C LEU A 36 1.06 0.92 -16.83
N LEU A 37 -0.10 1.11 -17.45
CA LEU A 37 -1.03 0.03 -17.81
C LEU A 37 -0.43 -1.00 -18.78
N GLU A 38 0.53 -0.62 -19.60
CA GLU A 38 1.30 -1.51 -20.48
C GLU A 38 2.49 -2.18 -19.76
N GLY A 39 2.77 -1.79 -18.51
CA GLY A 39 3.90 -2.31 -17.72
C GLY A 39 5.25 -1.70 -18.10
N ARG A 40 5.21 -0.56 -18.79
CA ARG A 40 6.35 0.17 -19.31
C ARG A 40 6.74 1.29 -18.35
N THR A 41 6.94 0.94 -17.09
CA THR A 41 7.26 1.90 -16.02
C THR A 41 8.59 2.62 -16.27
N GLY A 42 9.56 1.96 -16.92
CA GLY A 42 10.81 2.60 -17.37
C GLY A 42 10.56 3.74 -18.36
N ASP A 43 9.76 3.48 -19.40
CA ASP A 43 9.42 4.49 -20.40
C ASP A 43 8.61 5.65 -19.80
N ALA A 44 7.78 5.37 -18.79
CA ALA A 44 7.06 6.41 -18.05
C ALA A 44 8.03 7.31 -17.25
N LEU A 45 9.06 6.73 -16.63
CA LEU A 45 10.10 7.46 -15.91
C LEU A 45 10.97 8.31 -16.87
N ASP A 46 11.28 7.79 -18.05
CA ASP A 46 12.01 8.52 -19.08
C ASP A 46 11.19 9.71 -19.58
N LEU A 47 9.89 9.51 -19.83
CA LEU A 47 8.96 10.57 -20.22
C LEU A 47 8.84 11.65 -19.13
N LEU A 48 8.80 11.26 -17.85
CA LEU A 48 8.80 12.20 -16.73
C LEU A 48 10.11 12.99 -16.69
N SER A 49 11.26 12.30 -16.80
CA SER A 49 12.58 12.94 -16.75
C SER A 49 12.84 13.89 -17.92
N ALA A 50 12.25 13.61 -19.09
CA ALA A 50 12.28 14.51 -20.25
C ALA A 50 11.44 15.79 -20.04
N ASN A 51 10.43 15.73 -19.18
CA ASN A 51 9.52 16.84 -18.88
C ASN A 51 9.93 17.65 -17.65
N PHE A 52 10.55 16.99 -16.67
CA PHE A 52 10.97 17.57 -15.40
C PHE A 52 12.47 17.31 -15.21
N GLY A 53 13.28 18.30 -15.59
CA GLY A 53 14.74 18.26 -15.43
C GLY A 53 15.17 18.19 -13.96
N ALA A 54 16.46 17.94 -13.72
CA ALA A 54 17.02 17.83 -12.36
C ALA A 54 16.74 19.02 -11.44
N ASP A 55 16.68 20.21 -12.02
CA ASP A 55 16.46 21.45 -11.29
C ASP A 55 14.98 21.88 -11.25
N ASP A 56 14.04 21.11 -11.84
CA ASP A 56 12.61 21.45 -11.75
C ASP A 56 12.09 21.17 -10.34
N PRO A 57 11.58 22.18 -9.60
CA PRO A 57 11.11 22.02 -8.23
C PRO A 57 9.92 21.05 -8.10
N ARG A 58 9.19 20.77 -9.19
CA ARG A 58 8.06 19.83 -9.20
C ARG A 58 8.51 18.39 -9.40
N ARG A 59 9.75 18.14 -9.85
CA ARG A 59 10.23 16.80 -10.21
C ARG A 59 10.02 15.80 -9.08
N ALA A 60 10.33 16.16 -7.84
CA ALA A 60 10.20 15.27 -6.70
C ALA A 60 8.74 14.85 -6.46
N ALA A 61 7.80 15.80 -6.54
CA ALA A 61 6.38 15.53 -6.37
C ALA A 61 5.82 14.64 -7.50
N GLU A 62 6.15 14.96 -8.74
CA GLU A 62 5.70 14.19 -9.92
C GLU A 62 6.31 12.78 -9.93
N LEU A 63 7.58 12.64 -9.54
CA LEU A 63 8.23 11.34 -9.42
C LEU A 63 7.57 10.50 -8.32
N GLY A 64 7.26 11.10 -7.17
CA GLY A 64 6.50 10.46 -6.10
C GLY A 64 5.12 10.00 -6.58
N ALA A 65 4.39 10.85 -7.30
CA ALA A 65 3.09 10.51 -7.88
C ALA A 65 3.18 9.35 -8.90
N LEU A 66 4.18 9.36 -9.78
CA LEU A 66 4.42 8.26 -10.72
C LEU A 66 4.71 6.95 -9.98
N HIS A 67 5.60 6.97 -8.99
CA HIS A 67 5.87 5.78 -8.18
C HIS A 67 4.62 5.29 -7.44
N ASN A 68 3.77 6.19 -6.93
CA ASN A 68 2.52 5.79 -6.29
C ASN A 68 1.62 5.01 -7.26
N LEU A 69 1.37 5.57 -8.46
CA LEU A 69 0.55 4.93 -9.49
C LEU A 69 1.16 3.61 -9.97
N ALA A 70 2.47 3.57 -10.22
CA ALA A 70 3.17 2.35 -10.59
C ALA A 70 3.01 1.26 -9.51
N GLY A 71 3.10 1.64 -8.23
CA GLY A 71 2.86 0.73 -7.12
C GLY A 71 1.47 0.10 -7.16
N TRP A 72 0.42 0.90 -7.37
CA TRP A 72 -0.96 0.39 -7.46
C TRP A 72 -1.23 -0.47 -8.70
N VAL A 73 -0.59 -0.16 -9.83
CA VAL A 73 -0.65 -0.98 -11.03
C VAL A 73 0.00 -2.34 -10.80
N GLU A 74 1.19 -2.38 -10.22
CA GLU A 74 1.86 -3.64 -9.89
C GLU A 74 1.10 -4.42 -8.82
N PHE A 75 0.53 -3.74 -7.81
CA PHE A 75 -0.34 -4.34 -6.80
C PHE A 75 -1.56 -5.00 -7.46
N SER A 76 -2.21 -4.32 -8.41
CA SER A 76 -3.35 -4.85 -9.18
C SER A 76 -3.00 -6.02 -10.09
N ARG A 77 -1.72 -6.18 -10.45
CA ARG A 77 -1.17 -7.33 -11.18
C ARG A 77 -0.65 -8.44 -10.27
N LEU A 78 -0.88 -8.32 -8.96
CA LEU A 78 -0.42 -9.27 -7.93
C LEU A 78 1.12 -9.37 -7.88
N GLN A 79 1.81 -8.32 -8.33
CA GLN A 79 3.27 -8.17 -8.23
C GLN A 79 3.62 -7.40 -6.95
N PHE A 80 3.41 -8.05 -5.80
CA PHE A 80 3.50 -7.39 -4.49
C PHE A 80 4.89 -6.82 -4.18
N ALA A 81 5.96 -7.59 -4.35
CA ALA A 81 7.31 -7.10 -4.05
C ALA A 81 7.72 -5.86 -4.89
N PRO A 82 7.49 -5.83 -6.22
CA PRO A 82 7.63 -4.60 -7.01
C PRO A 82 6.73 -3.45 -6.54
N ALA A 83 5.45 -3.73 -6.25
CA ALA A 83 4.49 -2.72 -5.78
C ALA A 83 5.00 -2.00 -4.52
N PHE A 84 5.40 -2.76 -3.51
CA PHE A 84 5.92 -2.20 -2.26
C PHE A 84 7.22 -1.42 -2.42
N ARG A 85 8.06 -1.78 -3.39
CA ARG A 85 9.25 -0.98 -3.74
C ARG A 85 8.86 0.40 -4.27
N HIS A 86 7.88 0.45 -5.17
CA HIS A 86 7.34 1.69 -5.69
C HIS A 86 6.71 2.55 -4.59
N PHE A 87 5.92 1.94 -3.72
CA PHE A 87 5.33 2.59 -2.55
C PHE A 87 6.37 3.23 -1.61
N SER A 88 7.49 2.54 -1.34
CA SER A 88 8.59 3.11 -0.54
C SER A 88 9.22 4.35 -1.19
N TYR A 89 9.31 4.42 -2.52
CA TYR A 89 9.81 5.61 -3.22
C TYR A 89 8.79 6.74 -3.25
N ALA A 90 7.50 6.40 -3.36
CA ALA A 90 6.41 7.37 -3.43
C ALA A 90 6.13 8.07 -2.09
N GLY A 91 6.40 7.40 -0.97
CA GLY A 91 5.91 7.85 0.34
C GLY A 91 4.39 7.73 0.45
N VAL A 92 3.85 6.61 -0.03
CA VAL A 92 2.40 6.37 -0.04
C VAL A 92 1.81 6.34 1.37
N ASP A 93 0.52 6.65 1.43
CA ASP A 93 -0.29 6.51 2.64
C ASP A 93 -0.36 5.04 3.10
N VAL A 94 0.41 4.74 4.15
CA VAL A 94 0.49 3.42 4.77
C VAL A 94 -0.86 2.97 5.29
N LEU A 95 -1.70 3.90 5.79
CA LEU A 95 -3.02 3.59 6.33
C LEU A 95 -3.92 2.96 5.26
N ARG A 96 -3.86 3.48 4.02
CA ARG A 96 -4.57 2.90 2.88
C ARG A 96 -4.11 1.48 2.54
N ILE A 97 -2.80 1.22 2.61
CA ILE A 97 -2.24 -0.09 2.30
C ILE A 97 -2.64 -1.12 3.37
N ILE A 98 -2.45 -0.81 4.66
CA ILE A 98 -2.80 -1.75 5.74
C ILE A 98 -4.30 -2.07 5.74
N SER A 99 -5.14 -1.18 5.20
CA SER A 99 -6.58 -1.41 5.07
C SER A 99 -6.94 -2.62 4.19
N PHE A 100 -6.04 -3.12 3.34
CA PHE A 100 -6.23 -4.38 2.61
C PHE A 100 -6.09 -5.62 3.53
N TRP A 101 -5.43 -5.49 4.68
CA TRP A 101 -5.31 -6.52 5.73
C TRP A 101 -6.29 -6.27 6.88
N SER A 102 -7.47 -5.73 6.58
CA SER A 102 -8.44 -5.34 7.62
C SER A 102 -8.90 -6.50 8.51
N ALA A 103 -8.79 -7.75 8.06
CA ALA A 103 -9.09 -8.94 8.86
C ALA A 103 -8.10 -9.17 10.01
N ASP A 104 -6.86 -8.70 9.86
CA ASP A 104 -5.77 -8.86 10.83
C ASP A 104 -5.58 -7.59 11.70
N LEU A 105 -6.38 -6.56 11.47
CA LEU A 105 -6.39 -5.35 12.27
C LEU A 105 -7.30 -5.52 13.51
N PRO A 106 -7.13 -4.67 14.55
CA PRO A 106 -7.95 -4.73 15.75
C PRO A 106 -9.45 -4.77 15.45
N LYS A 107 -10.25 -5.48 16.26
CA LYS A 107 -11.69 -5.69 16.00
C LYS A 107 -12.54 -4.43 15.86
N TRP A 108 -12.09 -3.34 16.49
CA TRP A 108 -12.74 -2.04 16.41
C TRP A 108 -12.43 -1.30 15.11
N TRP A 109 -11.49 -1.81 14.31
CA TRP A 109 -11.05 -1.23 13.06
C TRP A 109 -12.23 -0.95 12.12
N LYS A 110 -12.18 0.23 11.50
CA LYS A 110 -13.07 0.61 10.41
C LYS A 110 -12.23 1.25 9.32
N THR A 111 -12.34 0.74 8.11
CA THR A 111 -11.68 1.33 6.94
C THR A 111 -12.17 2.76 6.75
N PRO A 112 -11.26 3.76 6.66
CA PRO A 112 -11.62 5.14 6.41
C PRO A 112 -12.49 5.32 5.17
N SER A 113 -13.44 6.24 5.26
CA SER A 113 -14.48 6.44 4.26
C SER A 113 -13.90 6.89 2.91
N VAL A 114 -12.81 7.67 2.94
CA VAL A 114 -12.08 8.16 1.76
C VAL A 114 -11.47 7.04 0.89
N TYR A 115 -11.25 5.84 1.46
CA TYR A 115 -10.73 4.70 0.72
C TYR A 115 -11.83 3.83 0.08
N SER A 116 -13.09 4.11 0.39
CA SER A 116 -14.24 3.40 -0.16
C SER A 116 -14.63 3.97 -1.53
N GLU A 117 -15.19 3.14 -2.41
CA GLU A 117 -15.61 3.56 -3.76
C GLU A 117 -16.66 4.69 -3.74
N GLU A 118 -17.55 4.70 -2.75
CA GLU A 118 -18.70 5.61 -2.69
C GLU A 118 -18.29 7.09 -2.48
N ASN A 119 -17.25 7.33 -1.67
CA ASN A 119 -16.76 8.69 -1.36
C ASN A 119 -15.65 9.18 -2.28
N SER A 120 -15.21 8.34 -3.23
CA SER A 120 -14.18 8.70 -4.20
C SER A 120 -14.57 9.89 -5.08
N SER A 121 -15.84 10.32 -5.08
CA SER A 121 -16.34 11.50 -5.78
C SER A 121 -15.77 12.85 -5.28
N GLN A 122 -15.16 12.91 -4.09
CA GLN A 122 -14.69 14.17 -3.46
C GLN A 122 -13.17 14.43 -3.48
N SER A 123 -12.32 13.46 -3.86
CA SER A 123 -10.85 13.69 -3.86
C SER A 123 -10.36 14.43 -5.11
N SER A 124 -9.34 15.27 -4.94
CA SER A 124 -8.66 16.06 -5.98
C SER A 124 -7.88 15.23 -7.02
N SER A 125 -7.91 13.90 -6.94
CA SER A 125 -7.27 13.03 -7.93
C SER A 125 -8.01 13.08 -9.26
N THR A 126 -7.26 13.08 -10.36
CA THR A 126 -7.87 13.07 -11.68
C THR A 126 -8.65 11.76 -11.84
N ARG A 127 -9.75 11.76 -12.61
CA ARG A 127 -10.54 10.53 -12.88
C ARG A 127 -9.68 9.38 -13.39
N LEU A 128 -8.55 9.70 -14.04
CA LEU A 128 -7.60 8.74 -14.59
C LEU A 128 -6.75 8.06 -13.51
N ASP A 129 -6.40 8.75 -12.42
CA ASP A 129 -5.67 8.16 -11.28
C ASP A 129 -6.55 7.12 -10.57
N ARG A 130 -7.84 7.44 -10.44
CA ARG A 130 -8.83 6.57 -9.80
C ARG A 130 -9.00 5.22 -10.49
N ALA A 131 -8.75 5.16 -11.81
CA ALA A 131 -8.82 3.90 -12.55
C ALA A 131 -7.66 2.95 -12.24
N LEU A 132 -6.51 3.47 -11.78
CA LEU A 132 -5.31 2.69 -11.51
C LEU A 132 -5.21 2.25 -10.06
N VAL A 133 -5.80 3.01 -9.14
CA VAL A 133 -5.79 2.69 -7.71
C VAL A 133 -7.01 1.83 -7.37
N PRO A 134 -6.83 0.55 -6.98
CA PRO A 134 -7.95 -0.30 -6.62
C PRO A 134 -8.69 0.23 -5.37
N PRO A 135 -9.99 -0.06 -5.27
CA PRO A 135 -10.71 0.14 -4.02
C PRO A 135 -10.13 -0.74 -2.91
N VAL A 136 -10.21 -0.26 -1.68
CA VAL A 136 -9.80 -1.08 -0.54
C VAL A 136 -10.81 -2.21 -0.36
N GLN A 137 -10.29 -3.43 -0.33
CA GLN A 137 -10.98 -4.65 0.05
C GLN A 137 -9.99 -5.59 0.72
N GLU A 138 -10.48 -6.63 1.38
CA GLU A 138 -9.62 -7.63 2.01
C GLU A 138 -8.70 -8.31 0.96
N VAL A 139 -7.41 -8.48 1.30
CA VAL A 139 -6.33 -8.89 0.38
C VAL A 139 -6.53 -10.28 -0.20
N SER A 140 -7.00 -11.25 0.59
CA SER A 140 -7.35 -12.59 0.14
C SER A 140 -8.46 -12.53 -0.91
N ARG A 141 -9.52 -11.77 -0.66
CA ARG A 141 -10.57 -11.50 -1.64
C ARG A 141 -10.03 -10.80 -2.89
N PHE A 142 -9.18 -9.79 -2.72
CA PHE A 142 -8.54 -9.08 -3.83
C PHE A 142 -7.75 -10.01 -4.76
N ILE A 143 -6.93 -10.89 -4.20
CA ILE A 143 -6.15 -11.88 -4.95
C ILE A 143 -7.08 -12.83 -5.71
N ARG A 144 -8.17 -13.30 -5.07
CA ARG A 144 -9.18 -14.16 -5.71
C ARG A 144 -9.84 -13.46 -6.89
N ASP A 145 -10.33 -12.25 -6.70
CA ASP A 145 -11.03 -11.48 -7.73
C ASP A 145 -10.10 -11.19 -8.93
N ARG A 146 -8.84 -10.80 -8.68
CA ARG A 146 -7.84 -10.55 -9.73
C ARG A 146 -7.41 -11.82 -10.45
N THR A 147 -7.27 -12.93 -9.74
CA THR A 147 -6.94 -14.22 -10.34
C THR A 147 -8.09 -14.73 -11.21
N ALA A 148 -9.34 -14.50 -10.82
CA ALA A 148 -10.52 -14.84 -11.63
C ALA A 148 -10.62 -13.98 -12.90
N GLN A 149 -10.34 -12.68 -12.81
CA GLN A 149 -10.33 -11.77 -13.96
C GLN A 149 -9.27 -12.14 -15.01
N THR A 150 -8.15 -12.73 -14.59
CA THR A 150 -7.05 -13.14 -15.49
C THR A 150 -7.20 -14.57 -16.02
N LYS A 151 -8.14 -15.36 -15.48
CA LYS A 151 -8.34 -16.77 -15.87
C LYS A 151 -9.80 -17.06 -16.21
N ALA A 152 -10.12 -17.05 -17.50
CA ALA A 152 -11.19 -17.88 -18.03
C ALA A 152 -10.67 -19.32 -18.19
N GLY A 153 -10.60 -20.12 -17.11
CA GLY A 153 -10.57 -21.59 -17.28
C GLY A 153 -9.52 -22.45 -16.55
N ASP A 154 -9.00 -22.10 -15.36
CA ASP A 154 -8.25 -23.08 -14.56
C ASP A 154 -9.13 -23.69 -13.44
N GLY A 155 -9.08 -25.02 -13.31
CA GLY A 155 -9.88 -25.80 -12.36
C GLY A 155 -9.59 -25.49 -10.87
N GLY A 156 -10.54 -25.88 -10.00
CA GLY A 156 -10.61 -25.41 -8.61
C GLY A 156 -9.39 -25.68 -7.71
N GLN A 157 -8.73 -26.83 -7.82
CA GLN A 157 -7.58 -27.15 -6.95
C GLN A 157 -6.30 -26.37 -7.31
N GLN A 158 -6.06 -26.11 -8.59
CA GLN A 158 -4.93 -25.28 -9.04
C GLN A 158 -5.15 -23.79 -8.72
N GLY A 159 -6.42 -23.37 -8.63
CA GLY A 159 -6.80 -22.04 -8.17
C GLY A 159 -6.41 -21.78 -6.72
N GLU A 160 -6.72 -22.71 -5.80
CA GLU A 160 -6.47 -22.52 -4.37
C GLU A 160 -4.98 -22.51 -4.03
N ALA A 161 -4.19 -23.43 -4.61
CA ALA A 161 -2.74 -23.44 -4.40
C ALA A 161 -2.07 -22.14 -4.90
N LYS A 162 -2.50 -21.62 -6.06
CA LYS A 162 -2.01 -20.33 -6.57
C LYS A 162 -2.43 -19.17 -5.67
N HIS A 163 -3.66 -19.20 -5.17
CA HIS A 163 -4.17 -18.20 -4.22
C HIS A 163 -3.30 -18.14 -2.96
N GLN A 164 -3.03 -19.29 -2.35
CA GLN A 164 -2.20 -19.39 -1.15
C GLN A 164 -0.78 -18.84 -1.37
N VAL A 165 -0.12 -19.23 -2.48
CA VAL A 165 1.23 -18.71 -2.81
C VAL A 165 1.23 -17.19 -3.00
N LEU A 166 0.19 -16.63 -3.61
CA LEU A 166 0.07 -15.19 -3.79
C LEU A 166 -0.20 -14.46 -2.48
N LEU A 167 -0.96 -15.05 -1.57
CA LEU A 167 -1.22 -14.50 -0.23
C LEU A 167 0.06 -14.50 0.61
N GLU A 168 0.81 -15.60 0.62
CA GLU A 168 2.13 -15.68 1.27
C GLU A 168 3.11 -14.64 0.71
N LEU A 169 3.13 -14.46 -0.62
CA LEU A 169 3.94 -13.42 -1.25
C LEU A 169 3.49 -12.01 -0.85
N ALA A 170 2.19 -11.76 -0.74
CA ALA A 170 1.64 -10.49 -0.28
C ALA A 170 2.05 -10.21 1.16
N ASN A 171 1.84 -11.18 2.06
CA ASN A 171 2.12 -11.07 3.50
C ASN A 171 3.60 -10.87 3.77
N SER A 172 4.48 -11.68 3.17
CA SER A 172 5.94 -11.54 3.32
C SER A 172 6.47 -10.21 2.75
N SER A 173 5.94 -9.74 1.62
CA SER A 173 6.32 -8.45 1.04
C SER A 173 5.82 -7.28 1.89
N MET A 174 4.61 -7.39 2.44
CA MET A 174 4.01 -6.41 3.34
C MET A 174 4.77 -6.30 4.66
N ALA A 175 5.13 -7.42 5.29
CA ALA A 175 5.97 -7.41 6.49
C ALA A 175 7.33 -6.72 6.26
N THR A 176 7.94 -6.97 5.10
CA THR A 176 9.20 -6.29 4.69
C THR A 176 9.00 -4.78 4.50
N PHE A 177 7.88 -4.38 3.91
CA PHE A 177 7.52 -2.97 3.71
C PHE A 177 7.26 -2.26 5.05
N LEU A 178 6.39 -2.84 5.90
CA LEU A 178 6.05 -2.30 7.21
C LEU A 178 7.25 -2.19 8.13
N SER A 179 8.21 -3.12 8.06
CA SER A 179 9.46 -3.01 8.82
C SER A 179 10.21 -1.70 8.54
N LYS A 180 10.20 -1.22 7.29
CA LYS A 180 10.84 0.04 6.88
C LYS A 180 9.99 1.27 7.23
N GLU A 181 8.68 1.17 7.03
CA GLU A 181 7.77 2.27 7.35
C GLU A 181 7.69 2.48 8.86
N ARG A 182 7.75 1.42 9.67
CA ARG A 182 7.90 1.49 11.12
C ARG A 182 9.09 2.36 11.54
N THR A 183 10.28 2.13 10.95
CA THR A 183 11.45 2.97 11.21
C THR A 183 11.20 4.43 10.85
N SER A 184 10.50 4.69 9.74
CA SER A 184 10.17 6.06 9.31
C SER A 184 9.19 6.75 10.27
N LEU A 185 8.19 6.03 10.78
CA LEU A 185 7.23 6.51 11.78
C LEU A 185 7.91 6.81 13.13
N LEU A 186 8.82 5.95 13.58
CA LEU A 186 9.60 6.16 14.79
C LEU A 186 10.53 7.39 14.71
N LEU A 187 10.98 7.74 13.50
CA LEU A 187 11.71 8.97 13.22
C LEU A 187 10.81 10.20 13.08
N GLY A 188 9.50 10.04 13.28
CA GLY A 188 8.53 11.14 13.25
C GLY A 188 8.35 11.78 11.87
N ARG A 189 8.53 11.03 10.77
CA ARG A 189 8.38 11.56 9.41
C ARG A 189 6.90 11.58 8.99
N PRO A 190 6.18 12.73 9.12
CA PRO A 190 4.72 12.77 9.05
C PRO A 190 4.20 13.01 7.62
N GLU A 191 5.09 13.22 6.66
CA GLU A 191 4.80 13.71 5.31
C GLU A 191 3.92 12.75 4.48
N ARG A 192 3.73 11.53 4.99
CA ARG A 192 3.12 10.40 4.30
C ARG A 192 1.78 9.95 4.90
N VAL A 193 1.24 10.74 5.84
CA VAL A 193 0.04 10.37 6.60
C VAL A 193 -1.16 11.18 6.13
N ASP A 194 -2.23 10.48 5.74
CA ASP A 194 -3.54 11.09 5.60
C ASP A 194 -4.14 11.33 7.00
N TRP A 195 -4.04 12.57 7.46
CA TRP A 195 -4.49 12.96 8.80
C TRP A 195 -6.00 12.89 8.98
N ASP A 196 -6.77 13.10 7.91
CA ASP A 196 -8.22 13.08 8.00
C ASP A 196 -8.70 11.63 8.12
N ALA A 197 -8.16 10.74 7.29
CA ALA A 197 -8.41 9.31 7.41
C ALA A 197 -7.99 8.75 8.78
N LEU A 198 -6.82 9.15 9.29
CA LEU A 198 -6.34 8.68 10.60
C LEU A 198 -7.20 9.20 11.77
N ARG A 199 -7.77 10.41 11.67
CA ARG A 199 -8.75 10.90 12.65
C ARG A 199 -10.05 10.10 12.63
N GLU A 200 -10.53 9.68 11.46
CA GLU A 200 -11.69 8.77 11.37
C GLU A 200 -11.43 7.47 12.16
N VAL A 201 -10.23 6.89 11.99
CA VAL A 201 -9.81 5.68 12.73
C VAL A 201 -9.75 5.94 14.24
N ALA A 202 -9.16 7.07 14.66
CA ALA A 202 -9.09 7.43 16.08
C ALA A 202 -10.48 7.59 16.72
N ASN A 203 -11.43 8.18 15.99
CA ASN A 203 -12.82 8.30 16.42
C ASN A 203 -13.51 6.93 16.49
N ALA A 204 -13.23 6.03 15.56
CA ALA A 204 -13.76 4.66 15.57
C ALA A 204 -13.26 3.88 16.80
N ALA A 205 -11.97 3.98 17.11
CA ALA A 205 -11.36 3.35 18.29
C ALA A 205 -12.02 3.83 19.60
N ALA A 206 -12.22 5.15 19.75
CA ALA A 206 -12.87 5.73 20.92
C ALA A 206 -14.35 5.30 21.02
N SER A 207 -15.07 5.33 19.90
CA SER A 207 -16.49 4.92 19.84
C SER A 207 -16.70 3.44 20.17
N ALA A 208 -15.72 2.60 19.85
CA ALA A 208 -15.73 1.17 20.19
C ALA A 208 -15.27 0.88 21.63
N GLY A 209 -14.83 1.90 22.38
CA GLY A 209 -14.29 1.75 23.73
C GLY A 209 -12.89 1.13 23.79
N ALA A 210 -12.17 1.06 22.66
CA ALA A 210 -10.79 0.58 22.62
C ALA A 210 -9.81 1.55 23.29
N VAL A 211 -10.14 2.84 23.25
CA VAL A 211 -9.41 3.91 23.94
C VAL A 211 -10.40 4.83 24.66
N ALA A 212 -9.96 5.46 25.75
CA ALA A 212 -10.83 6.31 26.58
C ALA A 212 -11.32 7.58 25.86
N ARG A 213 -10.52 8.11 24.93
CA ARG A 213 -10.86 9.23 24.06
C ARG A 213 -10.16 9.09 22.71
N ALA A 214 -10.67 9.81 21.71
CA ALA A 214 -10.00 9.89 20.42
C ALA A 214 -8.66 10.62 20.54
N ALA A 215 -7.71 10.23 19.70
CA ALA A 215 -6.46 10.96 19.50
C ALA A 215 -6.74 12.31 18.84
N GLU A 216 -6.21 13.38 19.43
CA GLU A 216 -6.45 14.77 19.00
C GLU A 216 -5.20 15.42 18.43
N THR A 217 -4.02 15.07 18.98
CA THR A 217 -2.74 15.61 18.54
C THR A 217 -2.13 14.77 17.42
N LYS A 218 -1.20 15.36 16.65
CA LYS A 218 -0.49 14.63 15.60
C LYS A 218 0.35 13.49 16.19
N GLU A 219 0.93 13.70 17.36
CA GLU A 219 1.73 12.72 18.07
C GLU A 219 0.89 11.52 18.51
N GLU A 220 -0.32 11.77 19.05
CA GLU A 220 -1.27 10.71 19.42
C GLU A 220 -1.75 9.93 18.19
N LEU A 221 -2.04 10.62 17.08
CA LEU A 221 -2.42 10.00 15.82
C LEU A 221 -1.27 9.14 15.26
N LEU A 222 -0.03 9.64 15.25
CA LEU A 222 1.13 8.87 14.82
C LEU A 222 1.38 7.65 15.72
N SER A 223 1.17 7.78 17.03
CA SER A 223 1.24 6.65 17.96
C SER A 223 0.20 5.59 17.62
N LEU A 224 -1.04 6.00 17.31
CA LEU A 224 -2.10 5.09 16.89
C LEU A 224 -1.73 4.37 15.58
N LEU A 225 -1.21 5.09 14.58
CA LEU A 225 -0.74 4.50 13.34
C LEU A 225 0.40 3.51 13.57
N LEU A 226 1.35 3.84 14.45
CA LEU A 226 2.44 2.95 14.82
C LEU A 226 1.91 1.66 15.48
N THR A 227 0.90 1.74 16.36
CA THR A 227 0.27 0.56 16.95
C THR A 227 -0.39 -0.35 15.90
N LEU A 228 -1.06 0.24 14.91
CA LEU A 228 -1.66 -0.52 13.81
C LEU A 228 -0.59 -1.21 12.94
N VAL A 229 0.49 -0.47 12.60
CA VAL A 229 1.63 -1.00 11.85
C VAL A 229 2.33 -2.11 12.61
N ASP A 230 2.60 -1.91 13.91
CA ASP A 230 3.25 -2.90 14.77
C ASP A 230 2.40 -4.15 14.94
N THR A 231 1.08 -4.01 15.09
CA THR A 231 0.15 -5.13 15.18
C THR A 231 0.18 -5.96 13.91
N LEU A 232 -0.04 -5.34 12.75
CA LEU A 232 -0.04 -6.07 11.49
C LEU A 232 1.35 -6.67 11.18
N LEU A 233 2.43 -5.92 11.40
CA LEU A 233 3.78 -6.42 11.20
C LEU A 233 4.06 -7.66 12.05
N PHE A 234 3.67 -7.62 13.33
CA PHE A 234 3.83 -8.75 14.24
C PHE A 234 3.08 -9.99 13.74
N LEU A 235 1.79 -9.85 13.42
CA LEU A 235 0.97 -10.97 12.98
C LEU A 235 1.51 -11.61 11.69
N LEU A 236 1.88 -10.80 10.70
CA LEU A 236 2.45 -11.28 9.44
C LEU A 236 3.81 -11.96 9.63
N MET A 237 4.64 -11.48 10.56
CA MET A 237 5.92 -12.13 10.88
C MET A 237 5.73 -13.46 11.60
N VAL A 238 4.76 -13.56 12.50
CA VAL A 238 4.44 -14.82 13.19
C VAL A 238 3.85 -15.83 12.22
N GLU A 239 2.89 -15.41 11.38
CA GLU A 239 2.32 -16.28 10.35
C GLU A 239 3.37 -16.77 9.35
N GLY A 240 4.32 -15.90 8.97
CA GLY A 240 5.41 -16.24 8.06
C GLY A 240 6.63 -16.92 8.69
N ASP A 241 6.54 -17.36 9.95
CA ASP A 241 7.64 -17.98 10.71
C ASP A 241 8.94 -17.13 10.77
N ASP A 242 8.81 -15.80 10.71
CA ASP A 242 9.92 -14.87 10.81
C ASP A 242 10.28 -14.57 12.27
N GLU A 243 11.15 -15.40 12.84
CA GLU A 243 11.64 -15.33 14.21
C GLU A 243 12.20 -13.97 14.67
N ARG A 244 12.47 -13.03 13.76
CA ARG A 244 12.87 -11.66 14.11
C ARG A 244 11.81 -10.94 14.94
N TRP A 245 10.54 -11.37 14.90
CA TRP A 245 9.47 -10.80 15.73
C TRP A 245 9.80 -10.84 17.22
N LYS A 246 10.51 -11.88 17.69
CA LYS A 246 10.92 -12.01 19.11
C LYS A 246 11.81 -10.85 19.55
N GLY A 247 12.76 -10.48 18.70
CA GLY A 247 13.67 -9.36 18.96
C GLY A 247 12.97 -8.00 18.91
N LEU A 248 11.98 -7.84 18.04
CA LEU A 248 11.18 -6.62 17.95
C LEU A 248 10.20 -6.48 19.12
N LEU A 249 9.64 -7.59 19.61
CA LEU A 249 8.70 -7.59 20.73
C LEU A 249 9.41 -7.37 22.07
N LEU A 250 10.54 -8.06 22.29
CA LEU A 250 11.31 -8.02 23.56
C LEU A 250 12.39 -6.92 23.60
N GLY A 251 12.54 -6.15 22.51
CA GLY A 251 13.59 -5.17 22.36
C GLY A 251 13.46 -4.03 23.38
N SER A 252 14.56 -3.67 24.06
CA SER A 252 14.54 -2.66 25.14
C SER A 252 14.47 -1.21 24.67
N GLN A 253 14.80 -0.92 23.41
CA GLN A 253 14.84 0.46 22.91
C GLN A 253 13.54 0.89 22.23
N GLN A 254 12.97 0.05 21.37
CA GLN A 254 11.79 0.37 20.57
C GLN A 254 10.95 -0.91 20.36
N PRO A 255 10.35 -1.45 21.44
CA PRO A 255 9.51 -2.63 21.33
C PRO A 255 8.29 -2.37 20.44
N LEU A 256 7.69 -3.44 19.93
CA LEU A 256 6.39 -3.36 19.26
C LEU A 256 5.32 -2.87 20.25
N THR A 257 4.41 -2.05 19.76
CA THR A 257 3.33 -1.42 20.55
C THR A 257 1.99 -2.16 20.44
N CYS A 258 1.95 -3.32 19.78
CA CYS A 258 0.76 -4.14 19.63
C CYS A 258 0.29 -4.73 20.97
N SER A 259 -1.03 -4.85 21.15
CA SER A 259 -1.62 -5.40 22.38
C SER A 259 -1.89 -6.91 22.26
N VAL A 260 -1.92 -7.60 23.41
CA VAL A 260 -2.32 -9.01 23.47
C VAL A 260 -3.76 -9.17 23.01
N GLU A 261 -4.64 -8.25 23.40
CA GLU A 261 -6.05 -8.25 23.08
C GLU A 261 -6.30 -8.24 21.56
N ASP A 262 -5.55 -7.41 20.83
CA ASP A 262 -5.66 -7.29 19.38
C ASP A 262 -5.09 -8.51 18.65
N CYS A 263 -4.04 -9.15 19.20
CA CYS A 263 -3.35 -10.26 18.54
C CYS A 263 -3.93 -11.65 18.89
N ARG A 264 -4.58 -11.80 20.05
CA ARG A 264 -4.92 -13.10 20.64
C ARG A 264 -5.72 -14.01 19.73
N GLU A 265 -6.77 -13.50 19.09
CA GLU A 265 -7.63 -14.35 18.26
C GLU A 265 -6.90 -14.89 17.04
N PHE A 266 -6.11 -14.05 16.38
CA PHE A 266 -5.28 -14.46 15.25
C PHE A 266 -4.25 -15.51 15.67
N LEU A 267 -3.49 -15.26 16.74
CA LEU A 267 -2.46 -16.20 17.19
C LEU A 267 -3.03 -17.58 17.56
N LEU A 268 -4.24 -17.62 18.12
CA LEU A 268 -4.93 -18.87 18.40
C LEU A 268 -5.46 -19.56 17.14
N SER A 269 -5.86 -18.81 16.11
CA SER A 269 -6.38 -19.39 14.87
C SER A 269 -5.29 -20.06 14.02
N ILE A 270 -4.04 -19.57 14.11
CA ILE A 270 -2.87 -20.15 13.42
C ILE A 270 -2.04 -21.08 14.31
N ASP A 271 -2.55 -21.49 15.48
CA ASP A 271 -1.88 -22.38 16.45
C ASP A 271 -0.46 -21.91 16.84
N ARG A 272 -0.34 -20.62 17.20
CA ARG A 272 0.91 -20.00 17.69
C ARG A 272 0.81 -19.60 19.18
N PRO A 273 0.59 -20.55 20.10
CA PRO A 273 0.54 -20.26 21.54
C PRO A 273 1.90 -19.85 22.10
N ASP A 274 3.00 -20.19 21.41
CA ASP A 274 4.36 -19.74 21.76
C ASP A 274 4.49 -18.22 21.64
N ALA A 275 4.00 -17.63 20.55
CA ALA A 275 3.99 -16.18 20.36
C ALA A 275 3.12 -15.47 21.40
N LEU A 276 1.93 -16.04 21.68
CA LEU A 276 1.04 -15.51 22.71
C LEU A 276 1.68 -15.55 24.11
N ALA A 277 2.40 -16.62 24.44
CA ALA A 277 3.10 -16.75 25.71
C ALA A 277 4.20 -15.70 25.88
N VAL A 278 4.94 -15.38 24.81
CA VAL A 278 5.97 -14.33 24.83
C VAL A 278 5.35 -12.94 24.99
N MET A 279 4.16 -12.68 24.43
CA MET A 279 3.49 -11.39 24.66
C MET A 279 2.98 -11.22 26.11
N LEU A 280 2.75 -12.32 26.83
CA LEU A 280 2.25 -12.34 28.21
C LEU A 280 3.36 -12.30 29.27
N SER A 281 4.63 -12.43 28.87
CA SER A 281 5.80 -12.44 29.77
C SER A 281 6.35 -11.05 30.03
#